data_AF-A0A4C1SW15-F1
#
_entry.id   AF-A0A4C1SW15-F1
#
_cell.length_a   1.000
_cell.length_b   1.000
_cell.length_c   1.000
_cell.angle_alpha   90.00
_cell.angle_beta   90.00
_cell.angle_gamma   90.00
#
_symmetry.space_group_name_H-M   'P 1'
#
loop_
_entity.id
_entity.type
_entity.pdbx_description
1 polymer ?
#
loop_
_entity_poly.entity_id
_entity_poly.type
_entity_poly.pdbx_seq_one_letter_code
_entity_poly.pdbx_strand_id
1 'polypeptide(L)'
;WNSAAQGHRAIALSKDTTVFQAELYAILETVRIISERGYTGVRIKILSDSQSVLKVLSSCSFTFSLVLECHNELNQACNPEPHNLDMGSGA
;
A
#
# COMPACT_ATOMS: atom_id res chain seq x y z
N TRP A 1 -12.30 -18.24 -10.41
CA TRP A 1 -10.93 -17.71 -10.41
C TRP A 1 -10.42 -17.79 -11.83
N ASN A 2 -10.79 -16.80 -12.65
CA ASN A 2 -10.33 -16.73 -14.04
C ASN A 2 -8.97 -16.04 -14.04
N SER A 3 -8.05 -16.53 -14.88
CA SER A 3 -6.63 -16.20 -15.02
C SER A 3 -6.26 -14.71 -15.13
N ALA A 4 -6.53 -13.93 -14.07
CA ALA A 4 -6.06 -12.56 -13.96
C ALA A 4 -4.54 -12.59 -13.68
N ALA A 5 -3.75 -12.39 -14.73
CA ALA A 5 -2.36 -11.94 -14.74
C ALA A 5 -1.54 -12.31 -13.49
N GLN A 6 -1.08 -13.57 -13.42
CA GLN A 6 -0.10 -14.01 -12.43
C GLN A 6 1.26 -13.38 -12.76
N GLY A 7 1.55 -12.22 -12.17
CA GLY A 7 2.83 -11.52 -12.29
C GLY A 7 3.69 -11.76 -11.06
N HIS A 8 4.95 -12.13 -11.26
CA HIS A 8 5.96 -12.13 -10.20
C HIS A 8 6.72 -10.81 -10.25
N ARG A 9 6.84 -10.13 -9.10
CA ARG A 9 7.63 -8.91 -8.98
C ARG A 9 8.61 -9.07 -7.81
N ALA A 10 9.86 -8.75 -8.07
CA ALA A 10 10.92 -8.74 -7.08
C ALA A 10 11.47 -7.31 -6.96
N ILE A 11 11.83 -6.91 -5.76
CA ILE A 11 12.37 -5.58 -5.46
C ILE A 11 13.66 -5.78 -4.68
N ALA A 12 14.74 -5.18 -5.16
CA ALA A 12 16.00 -5.16 -4.42
C ALA A 12 15.88 -4.14 -3.27
N LEU A 13 16.19 -4.58 -2.06
CA LEU A 13 16.21 -3.73 -0.86
C LEU A 13 17.66 -3.49 -0.41
N SER A 14 17.84 -2.54 0.51
CA SER A 14 19.17 -2.24 1.05
C SER A 14 19.71 -3.43 1.86
N LYS A 15 21.04 -3.51 1.99
CA LYS A 15 21.71 -4.51 2.81
C LYS A 15 21.25 -4.50 4.27
N ASP A 16 20.90 -3.33 4.78
CA ASP A 16 20.51 -3.13 6.18
C ASP A 16 19.00 -3.28 6.41
N THR A 17 18.25 -3.75 5.41
CA THR A 17 16.80 -3.91 5.52
C THR A 17 16.45 -5.13 6.38
N THR A 18 15.60 -4.89 7.38
CA THR A 18 15.02 -5.96 8.21
C THR A 18 13.91 -6.71 7.48
N VAL A 19 13.63 -7.95 7.90
CA VAL A 19 12.49 -8.73 7.39
C VAL A 19 11.18 -7.97 7.53
N PHE A 20 10.96 -7.33 8.69
CA PHE A 20 9.78 -6.50 8.93
C PHE A 20 9.64 -5.35 7.92
N GLN A 21 10.72 -4.62 7.63
CA GLN A 21 10.70 -3.55 6.63
C GLN A 21 10.44 -4.10 5.22
N ALA A 22 11.02 -5.25 4.88
CA ALA A 22 10.80 -5.88 3.58
C ALA A 22 9.33 -6.30 3.38
N GLU A 23 8.72 -6.93 4.39
CA GLU A 23 7.33 -7.36 4.35
C GLU A 23 6.36 -6.17 4.34
N LEU A 24 6.64 -5.14 5.12
CA LEU A 24 5.85 -3.91 5.11
C LEU A 24 5.93 -3.22 3.73
N TYR A 25 7.14 -3.16 3.15
CA TYR A 25 7.34 -2.59 1.82
C TYR A 25 6.65 -3.42 0.73
N ALA A 26 6.60 -4.75 0.87
CA ALA A 26 5.86 -5.61 -0.05
C ALA A 26 4.35 -5.30 -0.07
N ILE A 27 3.74 -5.00 1.08
CA ILE A 27 2.35 -4.55 1.15
C ILE A 27 2.19 -3.18 0.47
N LEU A 28 3.04 -2.21 0.83
CA LEU A 28 3.03 -0.88 0.22
C LEU A 28 3.13 -0.95 -1.31
N GLU A 29 4.07 -1.73 -1.84
CA GLU A 29 4.22 -1.86 -3.28
C GLU A 29 3.04 -2.58 -3.94
N THR A 30 2.45 -3.56 -3.25
CA THR A 30 1.24 -4.22 -3.74
C THR A 30 0.10 -3.21 -3.92
N VAL A 31 -0.07 -2.29 -2.97
CA VAL A 31 -1.08 -1.22 -3.07
C VAL A 31 -0.80 -0.29 -4.24
N ARG A 32 0.46 0.14 -4.41
CA ARG A 32 0.88 1.00 -5.53
C ARG A 32 0.61 0.37 -6.89
N ILE A 33 0.99 -0.89 -7.09
CA ILE A 33 0.74 -1.63 -8.33
C ILE A 33 -0.75 -1.67 -8.66
N ILE A 34 -1.55 -1.96 -7.65
CA ILE A 34 -2.99 -2.08 -7.80
C ILE A 34 -3.60 -0.73 -8.19
N SER A 35 -3.14 0.34 -7.56
CA SER A 35 -3.52 1.72 -7.90
C SER A 35 -3.09 2.10 -9.33
N GLU A 36 -1.83 1.84 -9.69
CA GLU A 36 -1.27 2.07 -11.04
C GLU A 36 -2.03 1.30 -12.14
N ARG A 37 -2.51 0.10 -11.81
CA ARG A 37 -3.33 -0.72 -12.72
C ARG A 37 -4.79 -0.28 -12.79
N GLY A 38 -5.17 0.75 -12.03
CA GLY A 38 -6.52 1.32 -12.05
C GLY A 38 -7.57 0.46 -11.37
N TYR A 39 -7.18 -0.44 -10.45
CA TYR A 39 -8.14 -1.19 -9.64
C TYR A 39 -8.73 -0.30 -8.55
N THR A 40 -9.72 0.52 -8.93
CA THR A 40 -10.45 1.42 -8.02
C THR A 40 -11.89 0.96 -7.84
N GLY A 41 -12.50 1.33 -6.70
CA GLY A 41 -13.91 0.98 -6.42
C GLY A 41 -14.19 -0.51 -6.24
N VAL A 42 -13.15 -1.35 -6.14
CA VAL A 42 -13.26 -2.80 -5.93
C VAL A 42 -12.72 -3.19 -4.56
N ARG A 43 -13.24 -4.28 -4.00
CA ARG A 43 -12.68 -4.85 -2.77
C ARG A 43 -11.43 -5.65 -3.05
N ILE A 44 -10.34 -5.26 -2.41
CA ILE A 44 -9.01 -5.85 -2.59
C ILE A 44 -8.59 -6.52 -1.30
N LYS A 45 -8.04 -7.73 -1.41
CA LYS A 45 -7.55 -8.50 -0.27
C LYS A 45 -6.07 -8.81 -0.46
N ILE A 46 -5.23 -8.22 0.37
CA ILE A 46 -3.80 -8.55 0.47
C ILE A 46 -3.66 -9.63 1.55
N LEU A 47 -2.97 -10.71 1.24
CA LEU A 47 -2.69 -11.80 2.18
C LEU A 47 -1.21 -11.72 2.58
N SER A 48 -0.94 -11.61 3.87
CA SER A 48 0.41 -11.61 4.44
C SER A 48 0.44 -12.55 5.64
N ASP A 49 1.50 -13.34 5.77
CA ASP A 49 1.80 -14.19 6.91
C ASP A 49 2.60 -13.46 8.01
N SER A 50 3.00 -12.22 7.74
CA SER A 50 3.71 -11.37 8.69
C SER A 50 2.82 -10.83 9.80
N GLN A 51 2.79 -11.54 10.93
CA GLN A 51 2.01 -11.11 12.09
C GLN A 51 2.45 -9.75 12.65
N SER A 52 3.74 -9.41 12.57
CA SER A 52 4.27 -8.13 13.05
C SER A 52 3.76 -6.97 12.20
N VAL A 53 3.76 -7.11 10.87
CA VAL A 53 3.22 -6.12 9.95
C VAL A 53 1.72 -5.99 10.11
N LEU A 54 0.98 -7.11 10.21
CA LEU A 54 -0.47 -7.05 10.43
C LEU A 54 -0.83 -6.33 11.74
N LYS A 55 -0.08 -6.59 12.82
CA LYS A 55 -0.28 -5.92 14.12
C LYS A 55 0.00 -4.43 14.03
N VAL A 56 1.12 -4.03 13.41
CA VAL A 56 1.45 -2.59 13.31
C VAL A 56 0.47 -1.84 12.42
N LEU A 57 0.00 -2.42 11.32
CA LEU A 57 -0.97 -1.76 10.44
C LEU A 57 -2.36 -1.66 11.07
N SER A 58 -2.65 -2.50 12.07
CA SER A 58 -3.87 -2.42 12.87
C SER A 58 -3.79 -1.44 14.05
N SER A 59 -2.62 -0.84 14.32
CA SER A 59 -2.46 0.13 15.42
C SER A 59 -2.88 1.54 15.00
N CYS A 60 -3.27 2.38 15.96
CA CYS A 60 -3.56 3.80 15.73
C CYS A 60 -2.35 4.72 15.97
N SER A 61 -1.16 4.14 16.18
CA SER A 61 0.07 4.84 16.55
C SER A 61 1.23 4.20 15.81
N PHE A 62 1.96 5.03 15.05
CA PHE A 62 3.05 4.60 14.18
C PHE A 62 4.34 5.29 14.60
N THR A 63 5.37 4.50 14.92
CA THR A 63 6.70 5.02 15.29
C THR A 63 7.58 5.25 14.07
N PHE A 64 7.25 4.65 12.92
CA PHE A 64 8.09 4.64 11.72
C PHE A 64 7.36 5.30 10.56
N SER A 65 8.07 6.16 9.82
CA SER A 65 7.55 6.84 8.63
C SER A 65 7.03 5.86 7.57
N LEU A 66 7.74 4.75 7.35
CA LEU A 66 7.33 3.71 6.39
C LEU A 66 5.97 3.06 6.75
N VAL A 67 5.66 2.91 8.04
CA VAL A 67 4.37 2.36 8.47
C VAL A 67 3.26 3.37 8.20
N LEU A 68 3.51 4.65 8.51
CA LEU A 68 2.56 5.73 8.23
C LEU A 68 2.29 5.87 6.73
N GLU A 69 3.33 5.82 5.90
CA GLU A 69 3.22 5.82 4.45
C GLU A 69 2.36 4.66 3.94
N CYS A 70 2.66 3.43 4.38
CA CYS A 70 1.87 2.25 4.02
C CYS A 70 0.41 2.37 4.45
N HIS A 71 0.15 2.87 5.66
CA HIS A 71 -1.21 3.06 6.17
C HIS A 71 -2.00 4.11 5.36
N ASN A 72 -1.36 5.22 4.99
CA ASN A 72 -1.99 6.26 4.20
C ASN A 72 -2.36 5.77 2.79
N GLU A 73 -1.45 5.04 2.13
CA GLU A 73 -1.68 4.45 0.81
C GLU A 73 -2.81 3.41 0.84
N LEU A 74 -2.87 2.58 1.89
CA LEU A 74 -3.97 1.64 2.11
C LEU A 74 -5.32 2.35 2.26
N ASN A 75 -5.36 3.45 3.01
CA ASN A 75 -6.58 4.23 3.20
C ASN A 75 -7.03 4.94 1.92
N GLN A 76 -6.09 5.50 1.16
CA GLN A 76 -6.37 6.13 -0.13
C GLN A 76 -6.90 5.12 -1.15
N ALA A 77 -6.34 3.90 -1.17
CA ALA A 77 -6.80 2.83 -2.04
C ALA A 77 -8.20 2.30 -1.66
N CYS A 78 -8.56 2.35 -0.37
CA CYS A 78 -9.87 1.91 0.12
C CYS A 78 -10.96 2.98 -0.11
N ASN A 79 -10.62 4.24 0.10
CA ASN A 79 -11.49 5.40 -0.06
C ASN A 79 -10.89 6.35 -1.11
N PRO A 80 -10.99 6.04 -2.41
CA PRO A 80 -10.57 6.95 -3.45
C PRO A 80 -11.55 8.13 -3.49
N GLU A 81 -11.36 9.12 -2.63
CA GLU A 81 -11.99 10.43 -2.79
C GLU A 81 -11.57 10.99 -4.16
N PRO A 82 -12.49 11.64 -4.91
CA PRO A 82 -12.14 12.22 -6.20
C PRO A 82 -11.11 13.32 -5.99
N HIS A 83 -9.96 13.20 -6.66
CA HIS A 83 -8.90 14.19 -6.68
C HIS A 83 -9.39 15.47 -7.39
N ASN A 84 -10.11 16.34 -6.67
CA ASN A 84 -10.38 17.71 -7.06
C ASN A 84 -9.75 18.65 -6.03
N LEU A 85 -8.49 19.01 -6.27
CA LEU A 85 -7.95 20.30 -5.87
C LEU A 85 -7.25 20.91 -7.08
N ASP A 86 -8.05 21.20 -8.12
CA ASP A 86 -7.80 22.40 -8.91
C ASP A 86 -8.14 23.58 -8.00
N MET A 87 -7.16 24.05 -7.23
CA MET A 87 -7.19 25.41 -6.68
C MET A 87 -6.84 26.35 -7.83
N GLY A 88 -7.78 26.47 -8.76
CA GLY A 88 -7.85 27.58 -9.69
C GLY A 88 -7.89 28.86 -8.87
N SER A 89 -6.79 29.61 -8.91
CA SER A 89 -6.74 31.00 -8.46
C SER A 89 -7.68 31.81 -9.37
N GLY A 90 -8.94 31.91 -8.96
CA GLY A 90 -9.92 32.82 -9.54
C GLY A 90 -10.07 34.07 -8.67
N ALA A 91 -9.44 35.16 -9.11
CA ALA A 91 -9.80 36.59 -8.97
C ALA A 91 -8.54 37.46 -9.02
#